data_AF-A0A498R0L1-F1
#
_entry.id   AF-A0A498R0L1-F1
#
_cell.length_a   1.000
_cell.length_b   1.000
_cell.length_c   1.000
_cell.angle_alpha   90.00
_cell.angle_beta   90.00
_cell.angle_gamma   90.00
#
_symmetry.space_group_name_H-M   'P 1'
#
loop_
_entity.id
_entity.type
_entity.pdbx_description
1 polymer ?
#
loop_
_entity_poly.entity_id
_entity_poly.type
_entity_poly.pdbx_seq_one_letter_code
_entity_poly.pdbx_strand_id
1 'polypeptide(L)'
;MTRPDENRRPETQPIETAQDRLQAELLISALYDLVPLAQIESAIIRDNLATTIPARQQFALRTIRSLLEDGLMQIGDLPYPGERFAGWDLSVDAAMERVSNLFVSKYDEPDLWEFTIWLGLTPAGERQAHKLKGDAAD
;
A
#
# COMPACT_ATOMS: atom_id res chain seq x y z
N MET A 1 -36.89 25.32 25.60
CA MET A 1 -35.54 24.86 26.00
C MET A 1 -34.93 24.13 24.82
N THR A 2 -33.70 24.52 24.49
CA THR A 2 -32.94 24.30 23.26
C THR A 2 -32.65 22.82 22.96
N ARG A 3 -32.85 22.37 21.71
CA ARG A 3 -32.20 21.20 21.07
C ARG A 3 -30.84 21.68 20.49
N PRO A 4 -29.97 20.81 19.96
CA PRO A 4 -29.40 19.55 20.44
C PRO A 4 -27.85 19.57 20.28
N ASP A 5 -27.06 18.75 20.98
CA ASP A 5 -25.69 18.49 20.51
C ASP A 5 -25.15 17.20 21.12
N GLU A 6 -25.31 16.11 20.39
CA GLU A 6 -24.41 14.98 20.53
C GLU A 6 -24.01 14.57 19.12
N ASN A 7 -23.26 15.46 18.51
CA ASN A 7 -22.53 15.26 17.27
C ASN A 7 -21.45 14.20 17.52
N ARG A 8 -21.86 12.93 17.45
CA ARG A 8 -20.99 11.76 17.50
C ARG A 8 -20.09 11.81 16.26
N ARG A 9 -18.89 12.37 16.40
CA ARG A 9 -17.85 12.35 15.37
C ARG A 9 -17.53 10.88 15.04
N PRO A 10 -17.37 10.53 13.75
CA PRO A 10 -17.36 9.14 13.33
C PRO A 10 -16.01 8.48 13.65
N GLU A 11 -16.07 7.18 13.93
CA GLU A 11 -14.95 6.26 14.21
C GLU A 11 -13.96 6.09 13.03
N THR A 12 -13.99 6.97 12.03
CA THR A 12 -13.19 6.92 10.80
C THR A 12 -11.76 7.46 10.98
N GLN A 13 -11.53 8.32 11.97
CA GLN A 13 -10.26 9.02 12.16
C GLN A 13 -9.01 8.16 12.48
N PRO A 14 -9.10 7.01 13.19
CA PRO A 14 -7.93 6.17 13.47
C PRO A 14 -7.42 5.41 12.24
N ILE A 15 -8.34 4.98 11.37
CA ILE A 15 -8.03 4.14 10.21
C ILE A 15 -7.39 4.98 9.10
N GLU A 16 -7.92 6.17 8.82
CA GLU A 16 -7.32 7.11 7.87
C GLU A 16 -5.89 7.47 8.31
N THR A 17 -5.69 7.79 9.59
CA THR A 17 -4.35 8.07 10.14
C THR A 17 -3.39 6.87 10.01
N ALA A 18 -3.88 5.64 10.18
CA ALA A 18 -3.05 4.44 10.04
C ALA A 18 -2.72 4.14 8.58
N GLN A 19 -3.68 4.31 7.67
CA GLN A 19 -3.48 4.11 6.24
C GLN A 19 -2.53 5.16 5.67
N ASP A 20 -2.68 6.44 6.05
CA ASP A 20 -1.78 7.52 5.64
C ASP A 20 -0.32 7.23 6.05
N ARG A 21 -0.11 6.67 7.26
CA ARG A 21 1.22 6.28 7.74
C ARG A 21 1.83 5.17 6.89
N LEU A 22 1.06 4.11 6.61
CA LEU A 22 1.54 3.02 5.76
C LEU A 22 1.83 3.54 4.35
N GLN A 23 0.91 4.31 3.76
CA GLN A 23 1.13 4.91 2.43
C GLN A 23 2.39 5.76 2.38
N ALA A 24 2.62 6.62 3.38
CA ALA A 24 3.81 7.45 3.45
C ALA A 24 5.09 6.61 3.53
N GLU A 25 5.10 5.56 4.35
CA GLU A 25 6.23 4.64 4.44
C GLU A 25 6.50 3.92 3.12
N LEU A 26 5.46 3.39 2.46
CA LEU A 26 5.62 2.67 1.20
C LEU A 26 6.15 3.61 0.10
N LEU A 27 5.64 4.84 0.02
CA LEU A 27 6.12 5.85 -0.92
C LEU A 27 7.59 6.21 -0.67
N ILE A 28 7.97 6.44 0.58
CA ILE A 28 9.36 6.76 0.95
C ILE A 28 10.28 5.56 0.68
N SER A 29 9.84 4.35 0.99
CA SER A 29 10.62 3.12 0.73
C SER A 29 10.86 2.94 -0.77
N ALA A 30 9.84 3.23 -1.58
CA ALA A 30 9.89 3.09 -3.02
C ALA A 30 10.81 4.10 -3.74
N LEU A 31 11.34 5.10 -3.02
CA LEU A 31 12.42 5.95 -3.52
C LEU A 31 13.77 5.23 -3.58
N TYR A 32 13.95 4.17 -2.78
CA TYR A 32 15.21 3.44 -2.67
C TYR A 32 15.20 2.15 -3.47
N ASP A 33 14.09 1.41 -3.45
CA ASP A 33 13.93 0.16 -4.20
C ASP A 33 12.44 -0.18 -4.40
N LEU A 34 12.13 -1.14 -5.28
CA LEU A 34 10.79 -1.69 -5.41
C LEU A 34 10.32 -2.31 -4.09
N VAL A 35 9.02 -2.18 -3.81
CA VAL A 35 8.43 -2.63 -2.54
C VAL A 35 7.73 -3.98 -2.75
N PRO A 36 8.24 -5.08 -2.16
CA PRO A 36 7.57 -6.39 -2.22
C PRO A 36 6.37 -6.45 -1.26
N LEU A 37 5.42 -7.37 -1.52
CA LEU A 37 4.30 -7.61 -0.60
C LEU A 37 4.75 -7.96 0.83
N ALA A 38 5.86 -8.69 0.97
CA ALA A 38 6.45 -9.01 2.28
C ALA A 38 6.79 -7.77 3.10
N GLN A 39 7.23 -6.68 2.46
CA GLN A 39 7.53 -5.44 3.15
C GLN A 39 6.26 -4.75 3.65
N ILE A 40 5.18 -4.78 2.88
CA ILE A 40 3.88 -4.21 3.29
C ILE A 40 3.35 -4.93 4.53
N GLU A 41 3.39 -6.26 4.53
CA GLU A 41 3.01 -7.04 5.71
C GLU A 41 3.92 -6.72 6.90
N SER A 42 5.24 -6.69 6.70
CA SER A 42 6.20 -6.39 7.75
C SER A 42 5.94 -5.03 8.39
N ALA A 43 5.61 -4.01 7.59
CA ALA A 43 5.25 -2.68 8.10
C ALA A 43 3.97 -2.72 8.96
N ILE A 44 2.93 -3.42 8.51
CA ILE A 44 1.67 -3.59 9.25
C ILE A 44 1.91 -4.29 10.60
N ILE A 45 2.74 -5.33 10.62
CA ILE A 45 3.08 -6.08 11.84
C ILE A 45 3.91 -5.22 12.79
N ARG A 46 4.97 -4.59 12.27
CA ARG A 46 5.93 -3.78 13.04
C ARG A 46 5.24 -2.62 13.75
N ASP A 47 4.33 -1.94 13.05
CA ASP A 47 3.66 -0.75 13.57
C ASP A 47 2.31 -1.07 14.25
N ASN A 48 1.98 -2.36 14.39
CA ASN A 48 0.76 -2.86 15.01
C ASN A 48 -0.52 -2.22 14.41
N LEU A 49 -0.55 -2.06 13.09
CA LEU A 49 -1.66 -1.41 12.37
C LEU A 49 -2.90 -2.31 12.29
N ALA A 50 -2.71 -3.63 12.40
CA ALA A 50 -3.77 -4.62 12.49
C ALA A 50 -3.31 -5.89 13.23
N THR A 51 -4.20 -6.47 14.04
CA THR A 51 -3.84 -7.54 14.99
C THR A 51 -4.03 -8.95 14.45
N THR A 52 -5.08 -9.19 13.66
CA THR A 52 -5.40 -10.52 13.11
C THR A 52 -4.96 -10.63 11.65
N ILE A 53 -4.64 -11.84 11.19
CA ILE A 53 -4.25 -12.10 9.78
C ILE A 53 -5.30 -11.52 8.80
N PRO A 54 -6.62 -11.80 8.95
CA PRO A 54 -7.61 -11.23 8.03
C PRO A 54 -7.65 -9.69 8.05
N ALA A 55 -7.45 -9.08 9.22
CA ALA A 55 -7.41 -7.62 9.34
C ALA A 55 -6.16 -7.04 8.66
N ARG A 56 -4.99 -7.69 8.78
CA ARG A 56 -3.75 -7.29 8.09
C ARG A 56 -3.90 -7.40 6.58
N GLN A 57 -4.46 -8.51 6.10
CA GLN A 57 -4.74 -8.72 4.69
C GLN A 57 -5.67 -7.65 4.12
N GLN A 58 -6.79 -7.39 4.80
CA GLN A 58 -7.72 -6.35 4.38
C GLN A 58 -7.08 -4.96 4.40
N PHE A 59 -6.27 -4.67 5.42
CA PHE A 59 -5.56 -3.39 5.55
C PHE A 59 -4.55 -3.18 4.43
N ALA A 60 -3.75 -4.21 4.11
CA ALA A 60 -2.81 -4.19 2.99
C ALA A 60 -3.54 -3.98 1.65
N LEU A 61 -4.57 -4.79 1.35
CA LEU A 61 -5.31 -4.69 0.09
C LEU A 61 -5.95 -3.33 -0.10
N ARG A 62 -6.55 -2.74 0.95
CA ARG A 62 -7.13 -1.40 0.90
C ARG A 62 -6.06 -0.34 0.62
N THR A 63 -4.90 -0.46 1.27
CA THR A 63 -3.79 0.50 1.12
C THR A 63 -3.20 0.44 -0.29
N ILE A 64 -2.95 -0.77 -0.81
CA ILE A 64 -2.47 -0.99 -2.17
C ILE A 64 -3.47 -0.42 -3.17
N ARG A 65 -4.77 -0.76 -3.04
CA ARG A 65 -5.81 -0.25 -3.93
C ARG A 65 -5.82 1.28 -3.99
N SER A 66 -5.80 1.96 -2.85
CA SER A 66 -5.78 3.44 -2.83
C SER A 66 -4.54 4.00 -3.52
N LEU A 67 -3.34 3.43 -3.30
CA LEU A 67 -2.12 3.87 -3.98
C LEU A 67 -2.18 3.73 -5.51
N LEU A 68 -2.86 2.68 -6.01
CA LEU A 68 -3.08 2.46 -7.43
C LEU A 68 -4.17 3.39 -8.01
N GLU A 69 -5.29 3.55 -7.30
CA GLU A 69 -6.40 4.42 -7.71
C GLU A 69 -5.98 5.90 -7.74
N ASP A 70 -5.16 6.32 -6.78
CA ASP A 70 -4.59 7.67 -6.71
C ASP A 70 -3.43 7.86 -7.72
N GLY A 71 -3.05 6.80 -8.45
CA GLY A 71 -1.99 6.82 -9.45
C GLY A 71 -0.60 7.12 -8.87
N LEU A 72 -0.39 6.86 -7.59
CA LEU A 72 0.88 7.10 -6.90
C LEU A 72 1.85 5.94 -7.09
N MET A 73 1.35 4.72 -7.17
CA MET A 73 2.16 3.54 -7.43
C MET A 73 1.59 2.73 -8.59
N GLN A 74 2.46 1.88 -9.14
CA GLN A 74 2.13 0.83 -10.11
C GLN A 74 2.54 -0.51 -9.50
N ILE A 75 1.86 -1.59 -9.90
CA ILE A 75 2.08 -2.93 -9.36
C ILE A 75 2.40 -3.91 -10.48
N GLY A 76 3.34 -4.81 -10.23
CA GLY A 76 3.96 -5.61 -11.29
C GLY A 76 4.79 -6.77 -10.76
N ASP A 77 5.37 -7.51 -11.70
CA ASP A 77 6.40 -8.52 -11.41
C ASP A 77 7.78 -7.84 -11.29
N LEU A 78 8.75 -8.52 -10.66
CA LEU A 78 10.12 -8.01 -10.61
C LEU A 78 10.70 -7.91 -12.03
N PRO A 79 11.30 -6.78 -12.43
CA PRO A 79 11.87 -6.64 -13.76
C PRO A 79 13.15 -7.46 -13.90
N TYR A 80 13.50 -7.84 -15.13
CA TYR A 80 14.82 -8.44 -15.36
C TYR A 80 15.94 -7.45 -15.08
N PRO A 81 17.15 -7.90 -14.71
CA PRO A 81 18.28 -7.02 -14.45
C PRO A 81 18.53 -6.03 -15.59
N GLY A 82 18.48 -4.72 -15.28
CA GLY A 82 18.69 -3.63 -16.25
C GLY A 82 17.42 -3.12 -16.94
N GLU A 83 16.28 -3.77 -16.72
CA GLU A 83 14.99 -3.27 -17.20
C GLU A 83 14.35 -2.29 -16.22
N ARG A 84 13.50 -1.40 -16.75
CA ARG A 84 12.68 -0.53 -15.92
C ARG A 84 11.48 -1.32 -15.42
N PHE A 85 11.08 -1.04 -14.19
CA PHE A 85 9.82 -1.54 -13.67
C PHE A 85 8.65 -1.04 -14.53
N ALA A 86 7.83 -1.98 -14.98
CA ALA A 86 6.60 -1.72 -15.70
C ALA A 86 5.46 -2.39 -14.94
N GLY A 87 4.48 -1.60 -14.50
CA GLY A 87 3.25 -2.14 -13.94
C GLY A 87 2.52 -3.05 -14.92
N TRP A 88 1.72 -3.97 -14.39
CA TRP A 88 0.87 -4.81 -15.22
C TRP A 88 -0.08 -3.96 -16.07
N ASP A 89 -0.30 -4.38 -17.31
CA ASP A 89 -1.34 -3.83 -18.20
C ASP A 89 -2.71 -4.38 -17.80
N LEU A 90 -3.16 -4.02 -16.60
CA LEU A 90 -4.39 -4.48 -15.98
C LEU A 90 -5.15 -3.28 -15.40
N SER A 91 -6.48 -3.40 -15.31
CA SER A 91 -7.26 -2.49 -14.47
C SER A 91 -6.88 -2.69 -12.99
N VAL A 92 -7.11 -1.67 -12.17
CA VAL A 92 -6.89 -1.78 -10.71
C VAL A 92 -7.65 -2.96 -10.14
N ASP A 93 -8.90 -3.20 -10.54
CA ASP A 93 -9.68 -4.35 -10.06
C ASP A 93 -9.03 -5.69 -10.41
N ALA A 94 -8.57 -5.87 -11.65
CA ALA A 94 -7.91 -7.11 -12.07
C ALA A 94 -6.54 -7.30 -11.38
N ALA A 95 -5.79 -6.22 -11.18
CA ALA A 95 -4.55 -6.27 -10.41
C ALA A 95 -4.83 -6.65 -8.95
N MET A 96 -5.84 -6.06 -8.32
CA MET A 96 -6.22 -6.36 -6.93
C MET A 96 -6.74 -7.80 -6.76
N GLU A 97 -7.45 -8.35 -7.75
CA GLU A 97 -7.84 -9.75 -7.77
C GLU A 97 -6.60 -10.66 -7.75
N ARG A 98 -5.59 -10.37 -8.58
CA ARG A 98 -4.33 -11.12 -8.60
C ARG A 98 -3.58 -11.03 -7.26
N VAL A 99 -3.51 -9.83 -6.66
CA VAL A 99 -2.91 -9.63 -5.32
C VAL A 99 -3.66 -10.46 -4.28
N SER A 100 -5.00 -10.41 -4.26
CA SER A 100 -5.81 -11.17 -3.31
C SER A 100 -5.62 -12.69 -3.47
N ASN A 101 -5.54 -13.19 -4.70
CA ASN A 101 -5.35 -14.61 -4.97
C ASN A 101 -4.02 -15.14 -4.40
N LEU A 102 -2.96 -14.34 -4.46
CA LEU A 102 -1.67 -14.73 -3.89
C LEU A 102 -1.61 -14.41 -2.38
N PHE A 103 -1.82 -13.16 -2.00
CA PHE A 103 -1.59 -12.73 -0.62
C PHE A 103 -2.64 -13.23 0.38
N VAL A 104 -3.89 -13.44 -0.04
CA VAL A 104 -4.95 -13.93 0.87
C VAL A 104 -5.09 -15.43 0.78
N SER A 105 -5.28 -15.96 -0.43
CA SER A 105 -5.59 -17.39 -0.60
C SER A 105 -4.37 -18.29 -0.42
N LYS A 106 -3.16 -17.75 -0.58
CA LYS A 106 -1.88 -18.46 -0.43
C LYS A 106 -1.04 -17.93 0.72
N TYR A 107 -1.66 -17.26 1.68
CA TYR A 107 -0.97 -16.62 2.79
C TYR A 107 -0.04 -17.56 3.57
N ASP A 108 -0.51 -18.78 3.87
CA ASP A 108 0.26 -19.80 4.61
C ASP A 108 1.40 -20.44 3.79
N GLU A 109 1.60 -20.02 2.53
CA GLU A 109 2.66 -20.47 1.62
C GLU A 109 3.53 -19.24 1.21
N PRO A 110 4.38 -18.68 2.09
CA PRO A 110 5.06 -17.39 1.86
C PRO A 110 5.91 -17.33 0.60
N ASP A 111 6.56 -18.44 0.25
CA ASP A 111 7.36 -18.59 -0.98
C ASP A 111 6.56 -18.26 -2.26
N LEU A 112 5.23 -18.32 -2.22
CA LEU A 112 4.36 -18.01 -3.37
C LEU A 112 4.06 -16.53 -3.53
N TRP A 113 4.22 -15.69 -2.50
CA TRP A 113 3.74 -14.30 -2.55
C TRP A 113 4.75 -13.26 -2.05
N GLU A 114 5.70 -13.61 -1.19
CA GLU A 114 6.60 -12.64 -0.54
C GLU A 114 7.37 -11.77 -1.54
N PHE A 115 7.90 -12.39 -2.60
CA PHE A 115 8.74 -11.74 -3.62
C PHE A 115 8.20 -11.90 -5.04
N THR A 116 6.89 -12.16 -5.16
CA THR A 116 6.23 -12.38 -6.45
C THR A 116 5.63 -11.10 -7.02
N ILE A 117 5.16 -10.20 -6.16
CA ILE A 117 4.50 -8.95 -6.56
C ILE A 117 5.21 -7.77 -5.91
N TRP A 118 5.45 -6.74 -6.73
CA TRP A 118 6.23 -5.57 -6.38
C TRP A 118 5.46 -4.29 -6.71
N LEU A 119 5.64 -3.26 -5.90
CA LEU A 119 5.13 -1.92 -6.14
C LEU A 119 6.29 -0.98 -6.46
N GLY A 120 6.09 -0.16 -7.49
CA GLY A 120 7.02 0.89 -7.89
C GLY A 120 6.32 2.24 -7.98
N LEU A 121 7.09 3.32 -7.84
CA LEU A 121 6.56 4.67 -7.97
C LEU A 121 6.11 4.97 -9.40
N THR A 122 5.05 5.75 -9.52
CA THR A 122 4.79 6.55 -10.72
C THR A 122 5.50 7.90 -10.57
N PRO A 123 5.57 8.73 -11.64
CA PRO A 123 6.05 10.10 -11.50
C PRO A 123 5.27 10.94 -10.47
N ALA A 124 3.97 10.66 -10.26
CA ALA A 124 3.18 11.33 -9.24
C ALA A 124 3.54 10.85 -7.83
N GLY A 125 3.73 9.54 -7.65
CA GLY A 125 4.22 8.97 -6.40
C GLY A 125 5.58 9.49 -6.00
N GLU A 126 6.52 9.60 -6.94
CA GLU A 126 7.87 10.09 -6.68
C GLU A 126 7.86 11.53 -6.14
N ARG A 127 7.09 12.42 -6.78
CA ARG A 127 6.89 13.79 -6.26
C ARG A 127 6.29 13.80 -4.86
N GLN A 128 5.34 12.93 -4.58
CA GLN A 128 4.71 12.83 -3.27
C GLN A 128 5.67 12.28 -2.21
N ALA A 129 6.45 11.26 -2.56
CA ALA A 129 7.45 10.65 -1.69
C ALA A 129 8.54 11.65 -1.27
N HIS A 130 9.06 12.46 -2.21
CA HIS A 130 10.02 13.51 -1.90
C HIS A 130 9.45 14.58 -0.96
N LYS A 131 8.20 15.02 -1.20
CA LYS A 131 7.50 15.95 -0.29
C LYS A 131 7.38 15.39 1.13
N LEU A 132 7.04 14.10 1.26
CA LEU A 132 6.91 13.42 2.55
C LEU A 132 8.26 13.28 3.26
N LYS A 133 9.34 13.04 2.51
CA LYS A 133 10.70 12.95 3.05
C LYS A 133 11.26 14.30 3.51
N GLY A 134 10.64 15.42 3.11
CA GLY A 134 11.15 16.76 3.35
C GLY A 134 12.23 17.18 2.35
N ASP A 135 12.41 16.40 1.28
CA ASP A 135 13.19 16.80 0.11
C ASP A 135 12.32 17.79 -0.66
N ALA A 136 12.43 19.08 -0.32
CA ALA A 136 11.79 20.12 -1.12
C ALA A 136 12.26 19.98 -2.57
N ALA A 137 11.32 19.77 -3.48
CA ALA A 137 11.57 19.88 -4.91
C ALA A 137 11.88 21.35 -5.19
N ASP A 138 13.18 21.68 -5.22
CA ASP A 138 13.70 22.89 -5.85
C ASP A 138 13.57 22.80 -7.38
#